data_AF-A0A3M1U6I2-F1
#
_entry.id   AF-A0A3M1U6I2-F1
#
_cell.length_a   1.000
_cell.length_b   1.000
_cell.length_c   1.000
_cell.angle_alpha   90.00
_cell.angle_beta   90.00
_cell.angle_gamma   90.00
#
_symmetry.space_group_name_H-M   'P 1'
#
loop_
_entity.id
_entity.type
_entity.pdbx_description
1 polymer ?
#
loop_
_entity_poly.entity_id
_entity_poly.type
_entity_poly.pdbx_seq_one_letter_code
_entity_poly.pdbx_strand_id
1 'polypeptide(L)'
;MTALDRRVAAAVRHFWDTRRRQQEKQRQSGKRDQGSRGAATGGSQLDGFIGLVSDLLTESGIPDGCIYRRAKVDVFLPGFFRPTKEWDLLVVIDGMLLASIEFKSHIGPSFGNNFNNRTEEALGSATDLWTAYREGAFRDSPRPWLGYFMLLESAPGSTRPVKVKEPHFEVFPEYHGASYTDRYRIFCQKLLRERLYDAACLLCTERESGLRG
;
A
#
# COMPACT_ATOMS: atom_id res chain seq x y z
N MET A 1 6.72 -14.87 -20.28
CA MET A 1 6.31 -14.62 -18.88
C MET A 1 7.20 -15.43 -17.96
N THR A 2 7.85 -14.75 -17.03
CA THR A 2 8.65 -15.36 -15.96
C THR A 2 7.75 -16.12 -14.96
N ALA A 3 8.36 -16.85 -14.02
CA ALA A 3 7.61 -17.44 -12.90
C ALA A 3 6.98 -16.35 -12.02
N LEU A 4 7.67 -15.23 -11.81
CA LEU A 4 7.17 -14.09 -11.05
C LEU A 4 5.99 -13.41 -11.74
N ASP A 5 6.03 -13.21 -13.06
CA ASP A 5 4.93 -12.59 -13.82
C ASP A 5 3.62 -13.37 -13.62
N ARG A 6 3.70 -14.72 -13.60
CA ARG A 6 2.53 -15.58 -13.36
C ARG A 6 1.95 -15.41 -11.96
N ARG A 7 2.81 -15.23 -10.95
CA ARG A 7 2.39 -15.02 -9.56
C ARG A 7 1.80 -13.63 -9.36
N VAL A 8 2.39 -12.61 -9.99
CA VAL A 8 1.85 -11.24 -10.01
C VAL A 8 0.48 -11.23 -10.68
N ALA A 9 0.32 -11.84 -11.85
CA ALA A 9 -0.97 -11.96 -12.54
C ALA A 9 -2.01 -12.68 -11.67
N ALA A 10 -1.63 -13.75 -10.96
CA ALA A 10 -2.52 -14.42 -10.03
C ALA A 10 -2.95 -13.51 -8.86
N ALA A 11 -2.05 -12.67 -8.33
CA ALA A 11 -2.35 -11.70 -7.27
C ALA A 11 -3.27 -10.55 -7.77
N VAL A 12 -3.06 -10.06 -9.00
CA VAL A 12 -3.95 -9.07 -9.64
C VAL A 12 -5.36 -9.65 -9.81
N ARG A 13 -5.47 -10.89 -10.32
CA ARG A 13 -6.75 -11.57 -10.45
C ARG A 13 -7.44 -11.74 -9.09
N HIS A 14 -6.71 -12.19 -8.07
CA HIS A 14 -7.22 -12.32 -6.70
C HIS A 14 -7.80 -10.99 -6.19
N PHE A 15 -7.09 -9.88 -6.42
CA PHE A 15 -7.54 -8.54 -6.01
C PHE A 15 -8.91 -8.20 -6.63
N TRP A 16 -9.04 -8.34 -7.95
CA TRP A 16 -10.27 -7.99 -8.65
C TRP A 16 -11.43 -8.95 -8.37
N ASP A 17 -11.16 -10.24 -8.28
CA ASP A 17 -12.16 -11.25 -7.91
C ASP A 17 -12.71 -11.01 -6.51
N THR A 18 -11.82 -10.75 -5.54
CA THR A 18 -12.21 -10.46 -4.15
C THR A 18 -13.07 -9.20 -4.09
N ARG A 19 -12.65 -8.14 -4.80
CA ARG A 19 -13.41 -6.89 -4.87
C ARG A 19 -14.79 -7.06 -5.50
N ARG A 20 -14.88 -7.81 -6.61
CA ARG A 20 -16.15 -8.13 -7.29
C ARG A 20 -17.11 -8.84 -6.33
N ARG A 21 -16.65 -9.90 -5.66
CA ARG A 21 -17.43 -10.66 -4.68
C ARG A 21 -17.90 -9.77 -3.51
N GLN A 22 -17.05 -8.87 -3.01
CA GLN A 22 -17.41 -7.94 -1.94
C GLN A 22 -18.50 -6.95 -2.38
N GLN A 23 -18.41 -6.43 -3.62
CA GLN A 23 -19.45 -5.55 -4.18
C GLN A 23 -20.78 -6.28 -4.38
N GLU A 24 -20.76 -7.53 -4.84
CA GLU A 24 -21.96 -8.36 -5.00
C GLU A 24 -22.65 -8.62 -3.66
N LYS A 25 -21.88 -8.98 -2.62
CA LYS A 25 -22.40 -9.16 -1.26
C LYS A 25 -23.03 -7.89 -0.68
N GLN A 26 -22.43 -6.72 -0.92
CA GLN A 26 -22.99 -5.43 -0.49
C GLN A 26 -24.31 -5.09 -1.20
N ARG A 27 -24.43 -5.41 -2.49
CA ARG A 27 -25.68 -5.21 -3.23
C ARG A 27 -26.80 -6.12 -2.69
N GLN A 28 -26.46 -7.36 -2.32
CA GLN A 28 -27.42 -8.33 -1.78
C GLN A 28 -27.87 -8.00 -0.36
N SER A 29 -27.02 -7.37 0.46
CA SER A 29 -27.34 -7.11 1.87
C SER A 29 -28.21 -5.86 2.13
N GLY A 30 -28.59 -5.12 1.08
CA GLY A 30 -29.56 -4.01 1.15
C GLY A 30 -29.14 -2.77 1.95
N LYS A 31 -28.02 -2.80 2.68
CA LYS A 31 -27.47 -1.65 3.42
C LYS A 31 -26.75 -0.72 2.45
N ARG A 32 -27.53 0.15 1.80
CA ARG A 32 -27.06 1.07 0.75
C ARG A 32 -26.31 2.31 1.27
N ASP A 33 -26.16 2.49 2.58
CA ASP A 33 -25.81 3.80 3.15
C ASP A 33 -24.80 3.78 4.32
N GLN A 34 -23.70 3.04 4.15
CA GLN A 34 -22.43 3.48 4.71
C GLN A 34 -21.47 3.46 3.53
N GLY A 35 -20.98 4.63 3.12
CA GLY A 35 -20.25 4.83 1.87
C GLY A 35 -19.14 3.80 1.62
N SER A 36 -18.55 3.83 0.45
CA SER A 36 -17.51 2.93 -0.08
C SER A 36 -16.37 2.52 0.87
N ARG A 37 -16.26 3.14 2.06
CA ARG A 37 -15.57 2.65 3.26
C ARG A 37 -15.93 1.20 3.63
N GLY A 38 -17.18 0.77 3.50
CA GLY A 38 -17.57 -0.62 3.78
C GLY A 38 -17.00 -1.67 2.80
N ALA A 39 -16.52 -1.23 1.61
CA ALA A 39 -15.84 -2.10 0.64
C ALA A 39 -14.33 -2.18 0.87
N ALA A 40 -13.80 -1.37 1.80
CA ALA A 40 -12.39 -1.31 2.18
C ALA A 40 -12.11 -1.96 3.54
N THR A 41 -13.14 -2.32 4.31
CA THR A 41 -13.02 -2.86 5.68
C THR A 41 -12.56 -4.32 5.77
N GLY A 42 -12.29 -4.96 4.64
CA GLY A 42 -11.89 -6.37 4.62
C GLY A 42 -10.40 -6.65 4.51
N GLY A 43 -9.56 -5.68 4.11
CA GLY A 43 -8.10 -5.86 3.86
C GLY A 43 -7.72 -6.89 2.77
N SER A 44 -8.59 -7.85 2.49
CA SER A 44 -8.28 -9.12 1.84
C SER A 44 -8.08 -9.05 0.34
N GLN A 45 -8.40 -7.91 -0.26
CA GLN A 45 -8.15 -7.67 -1.68
C GLN A 45 -6.65 -7.77 -1.98
N LEU A 46 -5.79 -7.31 -1.07
CA LEU A 46 -4.34 -7.31 -1.24
C LEU A 46 -3.66 -8.58 -0.70
N ASP A 47 -4.39 -9.53 -0.13
CA ASP A 47 -3.81 -10.76 0.44
C ASP A 47 -3.00 -11.56 -0.60
N GLY A 48 -3.40 -11.54 -1.87
CA GLY A 48 -2.64 -12.16 -2.94
C GLY A 48 -1.24 -11.56 -3.10
N PHE A 49 -1.10 -10.24 -2.92
CA PHE A 49 0.20 -9.56 -2.97
C PHE A 49 0.98 -9.72 -1.66
N ILE A 50 0.31 -9.67 -0.51
CA ILE A 50 0.95 -9.90 0.80
C ILE A 50 1.52 -11.33 0.86
N GLY A 51 0.75 -12.32 0.38
CA GLY A 51 1.18 -13.71 0.25
C GLY A 51 2.36 -13.85 -0.69
N LEU A 52 2.29 -13.27 -1.89
CA LEU A 52 3.39 -13.28 -2.85
C LEU A 52 4.70 -12.71 -2.26
N VAL A 53 4.63 -11.55 -1.60
CA VAL A 53 5.83 -10.96 -0.98
C VAL A 53 6.35 -11.83 0.16
N SER A 54 5.47 -12.43 0.94
CA SER A 54 5.88 -13.35 2.01
C SER A 54 6.59 -14.59 1.46
N ASP A 55 6.07 -15.19 0.39
CA ASP A 55 6.72 -16.32 -0.27
C ASP A 55 8.10 -15.93 -0.81
N LEU A 56 8.22 -14.74 -1.42
CA LEU A 56 9.51 -14.24 -1.92
C LEU A 56 10.53 -14.00 -0.78
N LEU A 57 10.07 -13.54 0.38
CA LEU A 57 10.91 -13.41 1.58
C LEU A 57 11.38 -14.79 2.06
N THR A 58 10.49 -15.78 2.08
CA THR A 58 10.84 -17.17 2.42
C THR A 58 11.82 -17.79 1.42
N GLU A 59 11.57 -17.60 0.12
CA GLU A 59 12.48 -18.01 -0.96
C GLU A 59 13.86 -17.34 -0.85
N SER A 60 13.91 -16.15 -0.24
CA SER A 60 15.15 -15.40 0.04
C SER A 60 15.84 -15.82 1.35
N GLY A 61 15.29 -16.81 2.07
CA GLY A 61 15.88 -17.38 3.27
C GLY A 61 15.33 -16.88 4.61
N ILE A 62 14.28 -16.05 4.62
CA ILE A 62 13.61 -15.63 5.86
C ILE A 62 12.68 -16.77 6.33
N PRO A 63 12.81 -17.30 7.56
CA PRO A 63 11.90 -18.32 8.05
C PRO A 63 10.44 -17.81 8.11
N ASP A 64 9.46 -18.60 7.68
CA ASP A 64 8.04 -18.19 7.67
C ASP A 64 7.53 -17.80 9.08
N GLY A 65 8.07 -18.44 10.12
CA GLY A 65 7.77 -18.10 11.53
C GLY A 65 8.22 -16.69 11.95
N CYS A 66 9.07 -16.04 11.17
CA CYS A 66 9.52 -14.66 11.37
C CYS A 66 8.72 -13.64 10.54
N ILE A 67 7.78 -14.09 9.71
CA ILE A 67 6.97 -13.23 8.83
C ILE A 67 5.56 -13.11 9.39
N TYR A 68 5.19 -11.90 9.80
CA TYR A 68 3.89 -11.61 10.40
C TYR A 68 3.02 -10.80 9.45
N ARG A 69 1.71 -11.11 9.41
CA ARG A 69 0.73 -10.53 8.47
C ARG A 69 -0.52 -10.09 9.23
N ARG A 70 -1.23 -9.09 8.70
CA ARG A 70 -2.41 -8.40 9.28
C ARG A 70 -3.48 -9.27 9.97
N ALA A 71 -3.58 -10.56 9.62
CA ALA A 71 -4.52 -11.49 10.26
C ALA A 71 -4.18 -11.84 11.73
N LYS A 72 -3.03 -11.41 12.25
CA LYS A 72 -2.59 -11.65 13.63
C LYS A 72 -2.37 -10.32 14.37
N VAL A 73 -2.55 -10.32 15.69
CA VAL A 73 -2.22 -9.17 16.58
C VAL A 73 -0.72 -8.81 16.54
N ASP A 74 0.09 -9.64 15.88
CA ASP A 74 1.55 -9.53 15.84
C ASP A 74 2.08 -8.46 14.86
N VAL A 75 1.22 -7.74 14.13
CA VAL A 75 1.65 -6.68 13.18
C VAL A 75 1.61 -5.25 13.73
N PHE A 76 1.38 -5.11 15.04
CA PHE A 76 1.39 -3.80 15.70
C PHE A 76 2.82 -3.42 16.10
N LEU A 77 3.26 -2.26 15.63
CA LEU A 77 4.53 -1.65 16.04
C LEU A 77 4.27 -0.40 16.88
N PRO A 78 5.12 -0.11 17.88
CA PRO A 78 5.14 1.18 18.55
C PRO A 78 5.27 2.33 17.55
N GLY A 79 4.48 3.38 17.76
CA GLY A 79 4.68 4.69 17.13
C GLY A 79 5.28 5.68 18.12
N PHE A 80 5.71 6.84 17.62
CA PHE A 80 6.15 7.96 18.46
C PHE A 80 5.02 8.97 18.70
N PHE A 81 4.31 9.36 17.63
CA PHE A 81 3.23 10.34 17.69
C PHE A 81 1.87 9.70 18.03
N ARG A 82 1.80 8.37 18.03
CA ARG A 82 0.64 7.57 18.46
C ARG A 82 1.13 6.29 19.15
N PRO A 83 0.30 5.65 20.00
CA PRO A 83 0.73 4.47 20.76
C PRO A 83 1.21 3.32 19.87
N THR A 84 0.46 3.00 18.82
CA THR A 84 0.80 1.91 17.90
C THR A 84 0.33 2.19 16.47
N LYS A 85 0.97 1.53 15.51
CA LYS A 85 0.54 1.41 14.12
C LYS A 85 0.44 -0.07 13.76
N GLU A 86 -0.69 -0.45 13.16
CA GLU A 86 -0.84 -1.73 12.47
C GLU A 86 -0.20 -1.66 11.07
N TRP A 87 0.72 -2.58 10.77
CA TRP A 87 1.34 -2.76 9.45
C TRP A 87 0.74 -3.94 8.69
N ASP A 88 0.93 -4.02 7.38
CA ASP A 88 0.42 -5.14 6.58
C ASP A 88 1.28 -6.41 6.70
N LEU A 89 2.60 -6.23 6.70
CA LEU A 89 3.59 -7.29 6.80
C LEU A 89 4.79 -6.81 7.61
N LEU A 90 5.22 -7.62 8.58
CA LEU A 90 6.44 -7.43 9.34
C LEU A 90 7.38 -8.62 9.20
N VAL A 91 8.68 -8.37 9.31
CA VAL A 91 9.70 -9.40 9.51
C VAL A 91 10.39 -9.13 10.83
N VAL A 92 10.24 -10.05 11.78
CA VAL A 92 10.86 -9.97 13.11
C VAL A 92 11.64 -11.25 13.36
N ILE A 93 12.94 -11.12 13.60
CA ILE A 93 13.86 -12.23 13.84
C ILE A 93 14.45 -12.05 15.24
N ASP A 94 14.29 -13.05 16.11
CA ASP A 94 14.79 -13.02 17.49
C ASP A 94 14.37 -11.76 18.27
N GLY A 95 13.15 -11.29 18.03
CA GLY A 95 12.61 -10.07 18.66
C GLY A 95 13.18 -8.76 18.12
N MET A 96 13.97 -8.79 17.05
CA MET A 96 14.47 -7.61 16.33
C MET A 96 13.66 -7.37 15.06
N LEU A 97 13.25 -6.13 14.84
CA LEU A 97 12.52 -5.72 13.65
C LEU A 97 13.48 -5.57 12.47
N LEU A 98 13.32 -6.41 11.46
CA LEU A 98 14.12 -6.37 10.24
C LEU A 98 13.44 -5.59 9.11
N ALA A 99 12.13 -5.75 8.94
CA ALA A 99 11.40 -5.07 7.87
C ALA A 99 9.93 -4.82 8.21
N SER A 100 9.38 -3.75 7.62
CA SER A 100 7.93 -3.46 7.63
C SER A 100 7.47 -3.03 6.25
N ILE A 101 6.38 -3.61 5.76
CA ILE A 101 5.85 -3.33 4.43
C ILE A 101 4.39 -2.93 4.55
N GLU A 102 4.02 -1.81 3.92
CA GLU A 102 2.64 -1.33 3.83
C GLU A 102 2.11 -1.55 2.41
N PHE A 103 0.88 -2.08 2.31
CA PHE A 103 0.21 -2.35 1.05
C PHE A 103 -1.03 -1.46 0.95
N LYS A 104 -1.11 -0.70 -0.13
CA LYS A 104 -2.23 0.18 -0.43
C LYS A 104 -2.81 -0.12 -1.79
N SER A 105 -4.10 0.13 -1.91
CA SER A 105 -4.78 0.17 -3.19
C SER A 105 -5.62 1.43 -3.32
N HIS A 106 -5.84 1.85 -4.56
CA HIS A 106 -6.67 2.98 -4.89
C HIS A 106 -7.43 2.71 -6.18
N ILE A 107 -8.74 2.56 -6.01
CA ILE A 107 -9.71 2.27 -7.04
C ILE A 107 -10.74 3.40 -7.07
N GLY A 108 -11.23 3.75 -8.26
CA GLY A 108 -12.19 4.82 -8.48
C GLY A 108 -13.54 4.61 -7.75
N PRO A 109 -14.41 5.64 -7.77
CA PRO A 109 -14.32 6.84 -8.61
C PRO A 109 -13.58 8.04 -7.97
N SER A 110 -13.32 8.04 -6.66
CA SER A 110 -12.83 9.22 -5.94
C SER A 110 -11.31 9.36 -5.97
N PHE A 111 -10.74 9.70 -7.14
CA PHE A 111 -9.29 9.72 -7.28
C PHE A 111 -8.56 10.84 -6.50
N GLY A 112 -9.15 12.03 -6.41
CA GLY A 112 -8.52 13.15 -5.71
C GLY A 112 -8.35 12.95 -4.21
N ASN A 113 -9.47 12.68 -3.51
CA ASN A 113 -9.45 12.55 -2.06
C ASN A 113 -8.60 11.37 -1.60
N ASN A 114 -8.68 10.24 -2.32
CA ASN A 114 -7.88 9.07 -1.99
C ASN A 114 -6.38 9.29 -2.23
N PHE A 115 -5.96 10.02 -3.26
CA PHE A 115 -4.55 10.31 -3.49
C PHE A 115 -3.92 11.06 -2.30
N ASN A 116 -4.58 12.12 -1.84
CA ASN A 116 -4.11 12.91 -0.70
C ASN A 116 -4.05 12.06 0.58
N ASN A 117 -5.12 11.32 0.89
CA ASN A 117 -5.15 10.45 2.07
C ASN A 117 -4.02 9.39 2.04
N ARG A 118 -3.75 8.76 0.89
CA ARG A 118 -2.66 7.77 0.77
C ARG A 118 -1.29 8.39 0.90
N THR A 119 -1.12 9.61 0.41
CA THR A 119 0.11 10.39 0.57
C THR A 119 0.37 10.67 2.05
N GLU A 120 -0.61 11.22 2.76
CA GLU A 120 -0.52 11.52 4.19
C GLU A 120 -0.30 10.26 5.04
N GLU A 121 -1.02 9.17 4.77
CA GLU A 121 -0.84 7.91 5.49
C GLU A 121 0.58 7.34 5.37
N ALA A 122 1.16 7.37 4.16
CA ALA A 122 2.50 6.87 3.92
C ALA A 122 3.57 7.76 4.56
N LEU A 123 3.47 9.09 4.39
CA LEU A 123 4.37 10.05 5.03
C LEU A 123 4.29 9.97 6.55
N GLY A 124 3.08 9.93 7.11
CA GLY A 124 2.86 9.81 8.55
C GLY A 124 3.37 8.48 9.11
N SER A 125 3.17 7.36 8.38
CA SER A 125 3.66 6.05 8.82
C SER A 125 5.19 5.98 8.87
N ALA A 126 5.87 6.49 7.84
CA ALA A 126 7.33 6.56 7.83
C ALA A 126 7.86 7.49 8.93
N THR A 127 7.29 8.70 9.05
CA THR A 127 7.73 9.69 10.05
C THR A 127 7.58 9.15 11.47
N ASP A 128 6.44 8.53 11.77
CA ASP A 128 6.13 7.95 13.07
C ASP A 128 7.09 6.80 13.43
N LEU A 129 7.33 5.88 12.49
CA LEU A 129 8.24 4.76 12.71
C LEU A 129 9.70 5.21 12.85
N TRP A 130 10.18 6.11 11.98
CA TRP A 130 11.57 6.58 12.05
C TRP A 130 11.85 7.38 13.31
N THR A 131 10.86 8.13 13.78
CA THR A 131 10.95 8.83 15.05
C THR A 131 11.00 7.81 16.18
N ALA A 132 10.09 6.82 16.22
CA ALA A 132 10.11 5.76 17.23
C ALA A 132 11.43 4.97 17.24
N TYR A 133 12.00 4.67 16.06
CA TYR A 133 13.29 4.00 15.94
C TYR A 133 14.42 4.83 16.53
N ARG A 134 14.48 6.13 16.20
CA ARG A 134 15.48 7.04 16.76
C ARG A 134 15.40 7.13 18.28
N GLU A 135 14.21 7.07 18.86
CA GLU A 135 13.99 7.11 20.31
C GLU A 135 14.16 5.72 20.98
N GLY A 136 14.58 4.69 20.25
CA GLY A 136 14.92 3.38 20.81
C GLY A 136 13.73 2.43 21.02
N ALA A 137 12.57 2.69 20.40
CA ALA A 137 11.37 1.86 20.57
C ALA A 137 11.54 0.40 20.09
N PHE A 138 12.52 0.13 19.22
CA PHE A 138 12.75 -1.19 18.61
C PHE A 138 14.00 -1.90 19.16
N ARG A 139 14.42 -1.62 20.40
CA ARG A 139 15.61 -2.23 21.04
C ARG A 139 16.86 -2.04 20.16
N ASP A 140 17.80 -2.99 20.21
CA ASP A 140 19.01 -3.02 19.38
C ASP A 140 18.75 -3.48 17.93
N SER A 141 17.51 -3.35 17.44
CA SER A 141 17.22 -3.71 16.05
C SER A 141 18.09 -2.89 15.10
N PRO A 142 18.59 -3.48 14.00
CA PRO A 142 19.15 -2.70 12.92
C PRO A 142 18.09 -1.73 12.37
N ARG A 143 18.51 -0.73 11.59
CA ARG A 143 17.55 0.14 10.90
C ARG A 143 16.63 -0.75 10.06
N PRO A 144 15.32 -0.83 10.35
CA PRO A 144 14.42 -1.73 9.64
C PRO A 144 14.30 -1.31 8.18
N TRP A 145 14.08 -2.26 7.29
CA TRP A 145 13.82 -2.00 5.88
C TRP A 145 12.34 -1.69 5.66
N LEU A 146 12.01 -0.56 5.03
CA LEU A 146 10.63 -0.15 4.76
C LEU A 146 10.24 -0.29 3.29
N GLY A 147 9.16 -1.04 3.05
CA GLY A 147 8.54 -1.20 1.74
C GLY A 147 7.18 -0.50 1.63
N TYR A 148 6.93 0.12 0.49
CA TYR A 148 5.62 0.67 0.12
C TYR A 148 5.11 0.04 -1.17
N PHE A 149 3.96 -0.64 -1.12
CA PHE A 149 3.31 -1.19 -2.30
C PHE A 149 2.00 -0.46 -2.58
N MET A 150 1.81 -0.03 -3.83
CA MET A 150 0.65 0.72 -4.28
C MET A 150 0.03 0.10 -5.52
N LEU A 151 -1.20 -0.43 -5.41
CA LEU A 151 -2.01 -0.89 -6.53
C LEU A 151 -3.01 0.19 -6.97
N LEU A 152 -2.88 0.70 -8.19
CA LEU A 152 -3.75 1.73 -8.75
C LEU A 152 -4.64 1.15 -9.85
N GLU A 153 -5.94 1.43 -9.80
CA GLU A 153 -6.81 1.16 -10.95
C GLU A 153 -6.39 2.04 -12.12
N SER A 154 -6.04 1.42 -13.26
CA SER A 154 -5.91 2.09 -14.54
C SER A 154 -7.31 2.35 -15.10
N ALA A 155 -7.74 3.60 -15.04
CA ALA A 155 -9.05 4.05 -15.52
C ALA A 155 -8.92 5.48 -16.06
N PRO A 156 -9.90 5.99 -16.83
CA PRO A 156 -9.87 7.38 -17.30
C PRO A 156 -9.69 8.41 -16.18
N GLY A 157 -10.23 8.13 -14.98
CA GLY A 157 -10.10 9.02 -13.82
C GLY A 157 -8.70 9.05 -13.19
N SER A 158 -7.87 8.02 -13.37
CA SER A 158 -6.49 7.97 -12.84
C SER A 158 -5.42 8.33 -13.87
N THR A 159 -5.71 8.08 -15.15
CA THR A 159 -4.75 8.25 -16.27
C THR A 159 -4.84 9.59 -16.96
N ARG A 160 -5.97 10.31 -16.86
CA ARG A 160 -6.11 11.64 -17.47
C ARG A 160 -5.39 12.70 -16.63
N PRO A 161 -4.73 13.68 -17.28
CA PRO A 161 -4.22 14.89 -16.61
C PRO A 161 -5.27 15.56 -15.73
N VAL A 162 -4.85 16.01 -14.54
CA VAL A 162 -5.70 16.77 -13.63
C VAL A 162 -5.16 18.16 -13.37
N LYS A 163 -6.06 19.13 -13.26
CA LYS A 163 -5.71 20.52 -12.95
C LYS A 163 -5.15 20.65 -11.53
N VAL A 164 -4.22 21.57 -11.36
CA VAL A 164 -3.70 22.02 -10.07
C VAL A 164 -4.37 23.34 -9.69
N LYS A 165 -4.45 23.63 -8.39
CA LYS A 165 -4.97 24.90 -7.86
C LYS A 165 -3.79 25.65 -7.27
N GLU A 166 -3.49 26.82 -7.81
CA GLU A 166 -2.32 27.64 -7.46
C GLU A 166 -2.75 29.09 -7.15
N PRO A 167 -3.65 29.32 -6.16
CA PRO A 167 -4.19 30.65 -5.91
C PRO A 167 -3.16 31.64 -5.34
N HIS A 168 -2.05 31.14 -4.77
CA HIS A 168 -1.07 31.95 -4.05
C HIS A 168 0.37 31.69 -4.50
N PHE A 169 0.73 30.42 -4.73
CA PHE A 169 2.06 30.00 -5.13
C PHE A 169 1.96 28.92 -6.19
N GLU A 170 2.96 28.89 -7.08
CA GLU A 170 3.09 27.85 -8.10
C GLU A 170 3.41 26.51 -7.43
N VAL A 171 2.79 25.42 -7.93
CA VAL A 171 3.21 24.06 -7.59
C VAL A 171 4.49 23.73 -8.34
N PHE A 172 5.20 22.70 -7.87
CA PHE A 172 6.37 22.22 -8.60
C PHE A 172 6.01 21.77 -10.03
N PRO A 173 6.89 22.01 -11.03
CA PRO A 173 6.59 21.80 -12.44
C PRO A 173 6.11 20.39 -12.80
N GLU A 174 6.57 19.36 -12.09
CA GLU A 174 6.18 17.96 -12.36
C GLU A 174 4.70 17.67 -12.07
N TYR A 175 3.97 18.58 -11.40
CA TYR A 175 2.55 18.44 -11.11
C TYR A 175 1.64 19.08 -12.15
N HIS A 176 2.16 19.96 -13.02
CA HIS A 176 1.38 20.55 -14.12
C HIS A 176 1.06 19.47 -15.16
N GLY A 177 -0.23 19.27 -15.45
CA GLY A 177 -0.68 18.25 -16.41
C GLY A 177 -0.51 16.79 -15.94
N ALA A 178 -0.05 16.56 -14.71
CA ALA A 178 0.12 15.21 -14.17
C ALA A 178 -1.22 14.52 -13.93
N SER A 179 -1.35 13.25 -14.34
CA SER A 179 -2.44 12.37 -13.95
C SER A 179 -2.27 11.85 -12.52
N TYR A 180 -3.24 11.11 -11.95
CA TYR A 180 -3.00 10.45 -10.65
C TYR A 180 -1.97 9.33 -10.74
N THR A 181 -1.88 8.64 -11.88
CA THR A 181 -0.80 7.69 -12.14
C THR A 181 0.57 8.37 -12.08
N ASP A 182 0.71 9.54 -12.72
CA ASP A 182 1.95 10.33 -12.65
C ASP A 182 2.25 10.79 -11.24
N ARG A 183 1.23 11.27 -10.52
CA ARG A 183 1.39 11.73 -9.14
C ARG A 183 1.83 10.61 -8.20
N TYR A 184 1.32 9.38 -8.35
CA TYR A 184 1.82 8.22 -7.59
C TYR A 184 3.25 7.84 -7.98
N ARG A 185 3.61 7.91 -9.26
CA ARG A 185 4.98 7.67 -9.73
C ARG A 185 5.94 8.68 -9.11
N ILE A 186 5.61 9.96 -9.16
CA ILE A 186 6.37 11.06 -8.53
C ILE A 186 6.46 10.82 -7.03
N PHE A 187 5.35 10.48 -6.38
CA PHE A 187 5.31 10.23 -4.94
C PHE A 187 6.23 9.09 -4.52
N CYS A 188 6.16 7.93 -5.19
CA CYS A 188 7.04 6.79 -4.92
C CYS A 188 8.53 7.18 -5.09
N GLN A 189 8.87 7.93 -6.14
CA GLN A 189 10.23 8.43 -6.34
C GLN A 189 10.69 9.36 -5.20
N LYS A 190 9.81 10.26 -4.73
CA LYS A 190 10.10 11.15 -3.60
C LYS A 190 10.28 10.38 -2.29
N LEU A 191 9.46 9.36 -2.01
CA LEU A 191 9.63 8.50 -0.83
C LEU A 191 11.03 7.88 -0.74
N LEU A 192 11.58 7.43 -1.88
CA LEU A 192 12.92 6.85 -1.94
C LEU A 192 14.03 7.91 -1.81
N ARG A 193 13.90 9.04 -2.53
CA ARG A 193 14.90 10.11 -2.50
C ARG A 193 15.04 10.73 -1.12
N GLU A 194 13.94 10.87 -0.41
CA GLU A 194 13.90 11.38 0.98
C GLU A 194 14.22 10.28 2.02
N ARG A 195 14.54 9.05 1.59
CA ARG A 195 14.85 7.90 2.45
C ARG A 195 13.76 7.59 3.47
N LEU A 196 12.52 7.96 3.16
CA LEU A 196 11.34 7.62 3.97
C LEU A 196 10.99 6.14 3.84
N TYR A 197 11.25 5.57 2.66
CA TYR A 197 11.13 4.14 2.39
C TYR A 197 12.38 3.68 1.65
N ASP A 198 12.72 2.39 1.82
CA ASP A 198 13.85 1.76 1.15
C ASP A 198 13.46 1.19 -0.23
N ALA A 199 12.19 0.82 -0.40
CA ALA A 199 11.63 0.47 -1.70
C ALA A 199 10.16 0.89 -1.84
N ALA A 200 9.78 1.18 -3.08
CA ALA A 200 8.42 1.52 -3.45
C ALA A 200 8.04 0.83 -4.76
N CYS A 201 6.83 0.30 -4.84
CA CYS A 201 6.27 -0.32 -6.03
C CYS A 201 4.92 0.31 -6.36
N LEU A 202 4.78 0.79 -7.60
CA LEU A 202 3.50 1.21 -8.17
C LEU A 202 3.10 0.21 -9.24
N LEU A 203 2.00 -0.50 -9.02
CA LEU A 203 1.40 -1.40 -10.00
C LEU A 203 0.07 -0.84 -10.47
N CYS A 204 -0.13 -0.77 -11.79
CA CYS A 204 -1.38 -0.34 -12.38
C CYS A 204 -2.11 -1.54 -13.01
N THR A 205 -3.42 -1.62 -12.80
CA THR A 205 -4.26 -2.68 -13.37
C THR A 205 -5.63 -2.14 -13.75
N GLU A 206 -6.15 -2.53 -14.90
CA GLU A 206 -7.53 -2.23 -15.27
C GLU A 206 -8.48 -3.25 -14.62
N ARG A 207 -9.74 -2.86 -14.44
CA ARG A 207 -10.75 -3.68 -13.78
C ARG A 207 -11.12 -4.93 -14.58
N GLU A 208 -11.30 -4.78 -15.88
CA GLU A 208 -11.82 -5.84 -16.76
C GLU A 208 -10.72 -6.82 -17.18
N SER A 209 -9.54 -6.31 -17.54
CA SER A 209 -8.39 -7.15 -17.90
C SER A 209 -7.72 -7.75 -16.66
N GLY A 210 -7.74 -7.06 -15.52
CA GLY A 210 -7.18 -7.58 -14.26
C GLY A 210 -7.86 -8.85 -13.74
N LEU A 211 -9.10 -9.16 -14.15
CA LEU A 211 -9.74 -10.46 -13.86
C LEU A 211 -9.06 -11.64 -14.57
N ARG A 212 -8.24 -11.38 -15.60
CA ARG A 212 -7.43 -12.38 -16.30
C ARG A 212 -6.00 -12.46 -15.77
N GLY A 213 -5.64 -11.55 -14.85
CA GLY A 213 -4.31 -11.40 -14.27
C GLY A 213 -3.45 -10.40 -15.01
#